data_AF-A0ABD5VH21-F1
#
_entry.id   AF-A0ABD5VH21-F1
#
_cell.length_a   1.000
_cell.length_b   1.000
_cell.length_c   1.000
_cell.angle_alpha   90.00
_cell.angle_beta   90.00
_cell.angle_gamma   90.00
#
_symmetry.space_group_name_H-M   'P 1'
#
loop_
_entity.id
_entity.type
_entity.pdbx_description
1 polymer ?
#
loop_
_entity_poly.entity_id
_entity_poly.type
_entity_poly.pdbx_seq_one_letter_code
_entity_poly.pdbx_strand_id
1 'polypeptide(L)'
;MRDLKVNGNFELHLDDTNDLATVTGRESFEQALGFILSRYFTRILGETGPANIVEKVRLQAERVAMNSQLVDEIEGLRVQFTDTPGEIEVAVYYTVGEPYREILTE
;
A
#
# COMPACT_ATOMS: atom_id res chain seq x y z
N MET A 1 2.03 13.66 -7.33
CA MET A 1 2.30 13.97 -5.91
C MET A 1 3.76 13.62 -5.62
N ARG A 2 4.48 14.44 -4.86
CA ARG A 2 5.86 14.20 -4.40
C ARG A 2 5.83 14.10 -2.88
N ASP A 3 6.45 13.08 -2.32
CA ASP A 3 6.52 12.85 -0.88
C ASP A 3 7.96 12.52 -0.45
N LEU A 4 8.27 12.66 0.84
CA LEU A 4 9.58 12.28 1.40
C LEU A 4 9.66 10.76 1.48
N LYS A 5 10.76 10.17 1.03
CA LYS A 5 10.98 8.73 1.12
C LYS A 5 11.26 8.34 2.57
N VAL A 6 10.56 7.33 3.06
CA VAL A 6 10.85 6.72 4.36
C VAL A 6 11.07 5.22 4.24
N ASN A 7 11.73 4.63 5.24
CA ASN A 7 11.91 3.18 5.36
C ASN A 7 10.70 2.51 6.06
N GLY A 8 10.75 1.17 6.22
CA GLY A 8 9.71 0.40 6.91
C GLY A 8 9.47 0.78 8.39
N ASN A 9 10.37 1.57 8.97
CA ASN A 9 10.25 2.14 10.32
C ASN A 9 9.79 3.62 10.32
N PHE A 10 9.37 4.16 9.18
CA PHE A 10 8.98 5.56 9.00
C PHE A 10 10.12 6.57 9.22
N GLU A 11 11.37 6.14 9.08
CA GLU A 11 12.53 7.02 9.17
C GLU A 11 12.87 7.61 7.79
N LEU A 12 13.25 8.89 7.77
CA LEU A 12 13.64 9.60 6.56
C LEU A 12 14.91 8.99 5.94
N HIS A 13 14.90 8.85 4.62
CA HIS A 13 16.06 8.36 3.87
C HIS A 13 16.79 9.51 3.17
N LEU A 14 18.13 9.47 3.17
CA LEU A 14 18.96 10.38 2.37
C LEU A 14 19.28 9.75 1.01
N ASP A 15 19.37 10.56 -0.05
CA ASP A 15 19.83 10.09 -1.36
C ASP A 15 21.36 10.14 -1.49
N ASP A 16 21.88 9.76 -2.66
CA ASP A 16 23.32 9.69 -2.96
C ASP A 16 24.01 11.08 -2.87
N THR A 17 23.25 12.17 -2.77
CA THR A 17 23.74 13.54 -2.62
C THR A 17 23.70 14.05 -1.17
N ASN A 18 23.29 13.20 -0.21
CA ASN A 18 22.96 13.55 1.17
C ASN A 18 21.76 14.50 1.32
N ASP A 19 20.90 14.59 0.31
CA ASP A 19 19.62 15.31 0.41
C ASP A 19 18.49 14.36 0.81
N LEU A 20 17.36 14.92 1.26
CA LEU A 20 16.17 14.15 1.56
C LEU A 20 15.65 13.45 0.30
N ALA A 21 15.66 12.12 0.31
CA ALA A 21 15.11 11.35 -0.78
C ALA A 21 13.60 11.59 -0.90
N THR A 22 13.09 11.56 -2.13
CA THR A 22 11.65 11.75 -2.40
C THR A 22 11.11 10.67 -3.30
N VAL A 23 9.85 10.30 -3.08
CA VAL A 23 9.08 9.37 -3.91
C VAL A 23 8.04 10.11 -4.75
N THR A 24 7.76 9.60 -5.94
CA THR A 24 6.74 10.16 -6.85
C THR A 24 5.98 9.04 -7.56
N GLY A 25 4.81 9.37 -8.12
CA GLY A 25 4.01 8.42 -8.90
C GLY A 25 3.65 7.17 -8.09
N ARG A 26 3.96 6.00 -8.64
CA ARG A 26 3.70 4.68 -8.03
C ARG A 26 4.28 4.55 -6.62
N GLU A 27 5.56 4.89 -6.42
CA GLU A 27 6.21 4.75 -5.11
C GLU A 27 5.52 5.62 -4.04
N SER A 28 5.05 6.82 -4.42
CA SER A 28 4.33 7.68 -3.48
C SER A 28 2.96 7.12 -3.08
N PHE A 29 2.29 6.39 -3.98
CA PHE A 29 1.06 5.67 -3.66
C PHE A 29 1.31 4.50 -2.71
N GLU A 30 2.31 3.66 -3.02
CA GLU A 30 2.66 2.50 -2.20
C GLU A 30 3.04 2.93 -0.77
N GLN A 31 3.82 4.01 -0.64
CA GLN A 31 4.17 4.58 0.67
C GLN A 31 2.94 5.08 1.43
N ALA A 32 2.06 5.86 0.79
CA ALA A 32 0.85 6.38 1.41
C ALA A 32 -0.11 5.25 1.87
N LEU A 33 -0.26 4.22 1.04
CA LEU A 33 -1.05 3.04 1.37
C LEU A 33 -0.48 2.33 2.61
N GLY A 34 0.84 2.10 2.64
CA GLY A 34 1.53 1.53 3.79
C GLY A 34 1.26 2.32 5.07
N PHE A 35 1.39 3.66 5.02
CA PHE A 35 1.16 4.51 6.18
C PHE A 35 -0.26 4.42 6.73
N ILE A 36 -1.26 4.48 5.85
CA ILE A 36 -2.66 4.46 6.26
C ILE A 36 -3.00 3.11 6.87
N LEU A 37 -2.52 2.02 6.29
CA LEU A 37 -2.77 0.66 6.77
C LEU A 37 -2.08 0.39 8.11
N SER A 38 -0.81 0.76 8.26
CA SER A 38 -0.09 0.63 9.53
C SER A 38 -0.79 1.41 10.64
N ARG A 39 -1.16 2.67 10.38
CA ARG A 39 -1.88 3.49 11.38
C ARG A 39 -3.24 2.90 11.73
N TYR A 40 -3.96 2.38 10.74
CA TYR A 40 -5.25 1.74 10.96
C TYR A 40 -5.10 0.45 11.78
N PHE A 41 -4.12 -0.39 11.46
CA PHE A 41 -3.84 -1.63 12.16
C PHE A 41 -3.51 -1.38 13.63
N THR A 42 -2.58 -0.46 13.92
CA THR A 42 -2.24 -0.06 15.30
C THR A 42 -3.45 0.45 16.08
N ARG A 43 -4.38 1.15 15.41
CA ARG A 43 -5.61 1.64 16.06
C ARG A 43 -6.57 0.51 16.42
N ILE A 44 -6.75 -0.48 15.55
CA ILE A 44 -7.72 -1.56 15.78
C ILE A 44 -7.14 -2.70 16.63
N LEU A 45 -5.81 -2.78 16.76
CA LEU A 45 -5.11 -3.67 17.66
C LEU A 45 -5.55 -3.39 19.10
N GLY A 46 -6.13 -4.40 19.76
CA GLY A 46 -6.68 -4.29 21.13
C GLY A 46 -8.16 -3.87 21.20
N GLU A 47 -8.70 -3.22 20.17
CA GLU A 47 -10.13 -2.84 20.10
C GLU A 47 -11.00 -3.91 19.41
N THR A 48 -10.38 -4.81 18.63
CA THR A 48 -11.08 -5.78 17.79
C THR A 48 -10.58 -7.20 18.05
N GLY A 49 -11.50 -8.16 18.19
CA GLY A 49 -11.15 -9.58 18.29
C GLY A 49 -10.42 -10.10 17.04
N PRO A 50 -9.50 -11.08 17.18
CA PRO A 50 -8.61 -11.53 16.09
C PRO A 50 -9.34 -11.92 14.80
N ALA A 51 -10.52 -12.54 14.93
CA ALA A 51 -11.32 -13.00 13.81
C ALA A 51 -11.78 -11.88 12.85
N ASN A 52 -11.85 -10.64 13.33
CA ASN A 52 -12.37 -9.51 12.56
C ASN A 52 -11.28 -8.55 12.08
N ILE A 53 -10.02 -8.74 12.49
CA ILE A 53 -8.91 -7.84 12.13
C ILE A 53 -8.64 -7.89 10.63
N VAL A 54 -8.52 -9.09 10.05
CA VAL A 54 -8.27 -9.30 8.62
C VAL A 54 -9.32 -8.59 7.77
N GLU A 55 -10.59 -8.78 8.08
CA GLU A 55 -11.69 -8.19 7.34
C GLU A 55 -11.72 -6.66 7.45
N LYS A 56 -11.45 -6.12 8.65
CA LYS A 56 -11.35 -4.67 8.85
C LYS A 56 -10.20 -4.05 8.05
N VAL A 57 -9.03 -4.71 8.05
CA VAL A 57 -7.86 -4.25 7.28
C VAL A 57 -8.14 -4.35 5.78
N ARG A 58 -8.79 -5.42 5.32
CA ARG A 58 -9.22 -5.59 3.92
C ARG A 58 -10.10 -4.43 3.46
N LEU A 59 -11.16 -4.13 4.22
CA LEU A 59 -12.07 -3.02 3.93
C LEU A 59 -11.36 -1.66 3.95
N GLN A 60 -10.41 -1.45 4.85
CA GLN A 60 -9.65 -0.21 4.89
C GLN A 60 -8.73 -0.09 3.67
N ALA A 61 -8.05 -1.17 3.29
CA ALA A 61 -7.16 -1.19 2.15
C ALA A 61 -7.91 -0.93 0.84
N GLU A 62 -9.09 -1.54 0.68
CA GLU A 62 -9.99 -1.28 -0.45
C GLU A 62 -10.42 0.19 -0.51
N ARG A 63 -10.83 0.79 0.63
CA ARG A 63 -11.20 2.22 0.68
C ARG A 63 -10.05 3.15 0.30
N VAL A 64 -8.84 2.86 0.76
CA VAL A 64 -7.67 3.69 0.43
C VAL A 64 -7.33 3.57 -1.04
N ALA A 65 -7.35 2.35 -1.56
CA ALA A 65 -7.06 2.04 -2.94
C ALA A 65 -8.09 2.69 -3.90
N MET A 66 -9.38 2.62 -3.61
CA MET A 66 -10.44 3.25 -4.41
C MET A 66 -10.44 4.79 -4.37
N ASN A 67 -9.95 5.39 -3.27
CA ASN A 67 -9.84 6.85 -3.15
C ASN A 67 -8.52 7.41 -3.68
N SER A 68 -7.62 6.55 -4.15
CA SER A 68 -6.36 6.95 -4.76
C SER A 68 -6.60 7.41 -6.19
N GLN A 69 -6.18 8.64 -6.51
CA GLN A 69 -6.15 9.14 -7.90
C GLN A 69 -4.92 8.63 -8.68
N LEU A 70 -4.13 7.72 -8.10
CA LEU A 70 -2.84 7.28 -8.65
C LEU A 70 -2.87 5.85 -9.24
N VAL A 71 -4.01 5.17 -9.13
CA VAL A 71 -4.23 3.82 -9.66
C VAL A 71 -5.51 3.85 -10.50
N ASP A 72 -5.47 3.24 -11.68
CA ASP A 72 -6.61 3.26 -12.59
C ASP A 72 -7.63 2.19 -12.23
N GLU A 73 -7.15 0.99 -11.84
CA GLU A 73 -7.98 -0.12 -11.42
C GLU A 73 -7.29 -0.96 -10.33
N ILE A 74 -8.09 -1.42 -9.37
CA ILE A 74 -7.67 -2.43 -8.39
C ILE A 74 -8.12 -3.80 -8.89
N GLU A 75 -7.17 -4.64 -9.27
CA GLU A 75 -7.43 -5.99 -9.78
C GLU A 75 -7.77 -6.97 -8.65
N GLY A 76 -7.25 -6.73 -7.45
CA GLY A 76 -7.50 -7.59 -6.31
C GLY A 76 -6.78 -7.16 -5.04
N LEU A 77 -7.25 -7.71 -3.92
CA LEU A 77 -6.68 -7.46 -2.61
C LEU A 77 -6.71 -8.72 -1.76
N ARG A 78 -5.57 -9.07 -1.15
CA ARG A 78 -5.43 -10.21 -0.24
C ARG A 78 -4.92 -9.71 1.10
N VAL A 79 -5.64 -10.06 2.17
CA VAL A 79 -5.20 -9.84 3.55
C VAL A 79 -5.20 -11.18 4.27
N GLN A 80 -4.11 -11.50 4.94
CA GLN A 80 -3.98 -12.74 5.70
C GLN A 80 -3.04 -12.57 6.89
N PHE A 81 -3.21 -13.38 7.93
CA PHE A 81 -2.18 -13.52 8.95
C PHE A 81 -0.95 -14.20 8.35
N THR A 82 0.24 -13.79 8.79
CA THR A 82 1.47 -14.51 8.48
C THR A 82 1.67 -15.66 9.48
N ASP A 83 2.74 -16.43 9.31
CA ASP A 83 3.14 -17.44 10.29
C ASP A 83 3.62 -16.82 11.62
N THR A 84 3.90 -15.52 11.63
CA THR A 84 4.29 -14.78 12.84
C THR A 84 3.05 -14.28 13.59
N PRO A 85 2.91 -14.60 14.89
CA PRO A 85 1.79 -14.12 15.69
C PRO A 85 1.72 -12.59 15.73
N GLY A 86 0.55 -12.05 15.36
CA GLY A 86 0.29 -10.61 15.37
C GLY A 86 0.72 -9.87 14.10
N GLU A 87 1.25 -10.57 13.10
CA GLU A 87 1.55 -10.01 11.80
C GLU A 87 0.46 -10.34 10.77
N ILE A 88 0.21 -9.38 9.89
CA ILE A 88 -0.69 -9.52 8.76
C ILE A 88 0.00 -9.02 7.50
N GLU A 89 -0.14 -9.79 6.43
CA GLU A 89 0.29 -9.43 5.09
C GLU A 89 -0.90 -8.81 4.35
N VAL A 90 -0.65 -7.69 3.68
CA VAL A 90 -1.60 -7.04 2.78
C VAL A 90 -0.96 -6.94 1.40
N ALA A 91 -1.52 -7.65 0.43
CA ALA A 91 -1.12 -7.57 -0.98
C ALA A 91 -2.22 -6.88 -1.79
N VAL A 92 -1.85 -5.84 -2.54
CA VAL A 92 -2.75 -5.09 -3.42
C VAL A 92 -2.24 -5.21 -4.86
N TYR A 93 -3.10 -5.70 -5.74
CA TYR A 93 -2.85 -5.84 -7.17
C TYR A 93 -3.59 -4.72 -7.91
N TYR A 94 -2.88 -3.94 -8.73
CA TYR A 94 -3.42 -2.75 -9.36
C TYR A 94 -2.68 -2.44 -10.67
N THR A 95 -3.37 -1.75 -11.57
CA THR A 95 -2.82 -1.25 -12.83
C THR A 95 -2.50 0.24 -12.73
N VAL A 96 -1.49 0.66 -13.50
CA VAL A 96 -1.09 2.06 -13.64
C VAL A 96 -0.96 2.37 -15.13
N GLY A 97 -1.76 3.32 -15.60
CA GLY A 97 -1.83 3.73 -16.99
C GLY A 97 -2.68 2.82 -17.89
N GLU A 98 -2.84 3.27 -19.13
CA GLU A 98 -3.44 2.48 -20.21
C GLU A 98 -2.52 1.29 -20.59
N PRO A 99 -3.04 0.06 -20.68
CA PRO A 99 -2.25 -1.09 -21.09
C PRO A 99 -1.76 -0.93 -22.53
N TYR A 100 -0.46 -1.08 -22.78
CA TYR A 100 0.08 -1.17 -24.13
C TYR A 100 -0.47 -2.43 -24.82
N ARG A 101 -1.13 -2.25 -25.98
CA ARG A 101 -1.69 -3.33 -26.79
C ARG A 101 -1.14 -3.23 -28.21
N GLU A 102 -0.51 -4.29 -28.67
CA GLU A 102 -0.08 -4.47 -30.06
C GLU A 102 -0.70 -5.76 -30.59
N ILE A 103 -1.41 -5.66 -31.72
CA ILE A 103 -1.97 -6.83 -32.41
C ILE A 103 -1.00 -7.17 -33.54
N LEU A 104 -0.30 -8.29 -33.39
CA LEU A 104 0.54 -8.85 -34.43
C LEU A 104 -0.31 -9.74 -35.36
N THR A 105 -0.21 -9.50 -36.66
CA THR A 105 -0.81 -10.31 -37.72
C THR A 105 0.29 -10.75 -38.67
N GLU A 106 0.19 -11.99 -39.21
CA GLU A 106 1.15 -12.56 -40.16
C GLU A 106 1.33 -11.72 -41.44
#